data_AF-A0A6C0KZ81-F1
#
_entry.id   AF-A0A6C0KZ81-F1
#
_cell.length_a   1.000
_cell.length_b   1.000
_cell.length_c   1.000
_cell.angle_alpha   90.00
_cell.angle_beta   90.00
_cell.angle_gamma   90.00
#
_symmetry.space_group_name_H-M   'P 1'
#
loop_
_entity.id
_entity.type
_entity.pdbx_description
1 polymer ?
#
loop_
_entity_poly.entity_id
_entity_poly.type
_entity_poly.pdbx_seq_one_letter_code
_entity_poly.pdbx_strand_id
1 'polypeptide(L)'
;MELDRTENKLPEYSQKLFYDVKRKLNIKKELSKESIIKPTTLGKQEEVIATLFKYFNKITDKTYDKLSPEVFSLISLKISDKEKVCVTFFRVILNNSFFCHLYAKLYKGFIEISNEFIDVLEIQTSQYVEQIKHITYVSPTEDYDKYCDYVKQVEGIKNFTNFLIQCLNQKIIQGKLLLDLAITFQNCCLNNIDIQEKILLNEIYISNVAIIIIDTHEIICKNKTWGQFNENHRALIDSHGNGMNKKIHFKLLDITEQLGVI
;
A
#
# COMPACT_ATOMS: atom_id res chain seq x y z
N MET A 1 10.08 -35.17 -28.52
CA MET A 1 11.06 -36.14 -28.01
C MET A 1 10.43 -36.76 -26.78
N GLU A 2 9.86 -37.97 -26.91
CA GLU A 2 9.32 -38.68 -25.75
C GLU A 2 10.52 -39.04 -24.85
N LEU A 3 10.43 -38.67 -23.58
CA LEU A 3 11.45 -39.01 -22.60
C LEU A 3 11.43 -40.53 -22.39
N ASP A 4 12.47 -41.22 -22.85
CA ASP A 4 12.68 -42.61 -22.50
C ASP A 4 13.00 -42.68 -20.99
N ARG A 5 12.07 -43.24 -20.23
CA ARG A 5 12.17 -43.39 -18.77
C ARG A 5 12.65 -44.78 -18.36
N THR A 6 13.06 -45.62 -19.31
CA THR A 6 13.54 -46.98 -19.01
C THR A 6 14.73 -46.99 -18.06
N GLU A 7 15.65 -46.02 -18.17
CA GLU A 7 16.79 -45.86 -17.27
C GLU A 7 16.43 -45.44 -15.83
N ASN A 8 15.22 -44.92 -15.60
CA ASN A 8 14.77 -44.44 -14.29
C ASN A 8 13.80 -45.43 -13.60
N LYS A 9 13.70 -46.68 -14.08
CA LYS A 9 12.91 -47.71 -13.41
C LYS A 9 13.70 -48.25 -12.21
N LEU A 10 13.09 -48.13 -11.03
CA LEU A 10 13.61 -48.76 -9.81
C LEU A 10 13.81 -50.27 -10.02
N PRO A 11 14.82 -50.90 -9.39
CA PRO A 11 14.95 -52.35 -9.39
C PRO A 11 13.67 -53.04 -8.88
N GLU A 12 13.37 -54.21 -9.43
CA GLU A 12 12.11 -54.92 -9.20
C GLU A 12 11.83 -55.19 -7.70
N TYR A 13 12.89 -55.47 -6.94
CA TYR A 13 12.84 -55.62 -5.50
C TYR A 13 12.41 -54.33 -4.77
N SER A 14 12.96 -53.19 -5.15
CA SER A 14 12.61 -51.87 -4.58
C SER A 14 11.18 -51.51 -4.88
N GLN A 15 10.68 -51.86 -6.08
CA GLN A 15 9.27 -51.66 -6.43
C GLN A 15 8.35 -52.52 -5.54
N LYS A 16 8.69 -53.80 -5.32
CA LYS A 16 7.94 -54.69 -4.41
C LYS A 16 7.88 -54.15 -2.99
N LEU A 17 9.02 -53.74 -2.45
CA LEU A 17 9.09 -53.17 -1.09
C LEU A 17 8.19 -51.92 -0.97
N PHE A 18 8.20 -51.07 -1.99
CA PHE A 18 7.37 -49.87 -2.05
C PHE A 18 5.87 -50.21 -2.09
N TYR A 19 5.47 -51.24 -2.84
CA TYR A 19 4.09 -51.72 -2.85
C TYR A 19 3.66 -52.30 -1.50
N ASP A 20 4.52 -53.04 -0.83
CA ASP A 20 4.23 -53.61 0.48
C ASP A 20 4.09 -52.54 1.57
N VAL A 21 4.94 -51.51 1.55
CA VAL A 21 4.81 -50.34 2.44
C VAL A 21 3.50 -49.61 2.17
N LYS A 22 3.16 -49.34 0.90
CA LYS A 22 1.90 -48.68 0.54
C LYS A 22 0.67 -49.46 1.03
N ARG A 23 0.69 -50.79 0.88
CA ARG A 23 -0.38 -51.68 1.33
C ARG A 23 -0.50 -51.66 2.85
N LYS A 24 0.61 -51.73 3.60
CA LYS A 24 0.60 -51.65 5.07
C LYS A 24 0.07 -50.30 5.57
N LEU A 25 0.35 -49.22 4.87
CA LEU A 25 -0.11 -47.87 5.21
C LEU A 25 -1.53 -47.57 4.67
N ASN A 26 -2.22 -48.55 4.07
CA ASN A 26 -3.54 -48.39 3.45
C ASN A 26 -3.63 -47.21 2.46
N ILE A 27 -2.51 -46.89 1.80
CA ILE A 27 -2.44 -45.84 0.78
C ILE A 27 -3.09 -46.41 -0.47
N LYS A 28 -4.39 -46.17 -0.63
CA LYS A 28 -5.11 -46.49 -1.86
C LYS A 28 -4.42 -45.77 -3.02
N LYS A 29 -4.22 -46.49 -4.13
CA LYS A 29 -3.83 -45.88 -5.41
C LYS A 29 -5.05 -45.11 -5.93
N GLU A 30 -5.39 -44.01 -5.29
CA GLU A 30 -6.09 -42.95 -6.00
C GLU A 30 -5.07 -42.40 -7.00
N LEU A 31 -5.07 -42.99 -8.19
CA LEU A 31 -5.03 -42.15 -9.38
C LEU A 31 -6.31 -41.31 -9.30
N SER A 32 -6.34 -40.32 -8.41
CA SER A 32 -7.09 -39.13 -8.72
C SER A 32 -6.56 -38.79 -10.10
N LYS A 33 -7.45 -38.84 -11.10
CA LYS A 33 -7.27 -37.94 -12.23
C LYS A 33 -7.09 -36.62 -11.53
N GLU A 34 -5.84 -36.19 -11.33
CA GLU A 34 -5.52 -34.83 -10.97
C GLU A 34 -6.47 -34.05 -11.84
N SER A 35 -7.46 -33.40 -11.22
CA SER A 35 -8.36 -32.54 -11.94
C SER A 35 -7.40 -31.66 -12.71
N ILE A 36 -7.30 -31.86 -14.03
CA ILE A 36 -6.45 -31.06 -14.89
C ILE A 36 -6.84 -29.66 -14.46
N ILE A 37 -5.93 -28.97 -13.77
CA ILE A 37 -6.23 -27.65 -13.22
C ILE A 37 -6.63 -26.89 -14.46
N LYS A 38 -7.93 -26.62 -14.59
CA LYS A 38 -8.44 -26.03 -15.82
C LYS A 38 -7.68 -24.72 -15.92
N PRO A 39 -6.88 -24.52 -16.99
CA PRO A 39 -6.09 -23.30 -17.09
C PRO A 39 -7.07 -22.14 -16.96
N THR A 40 -6.77 -21.23 -16.04
CA THR A 40 -7.60 -20.04 -15.83
C THR A 40 -7.60 -19.25 -17.14
N THR A 41 -8.73 -19.21 -17.83
CA THR A 41 -8.91 -18.40 -19.03
C THR A 41 -9.19 -16.98 -18.58
N LEU A 42 -8.16 -16.14 -18.52
CA LEU A 42 -8.29 -14.70 -18.30
C LEU A 42 -8.75 -14.03 -19.60
N GLY A 43 -9.58 -12.99 -19.49
CA GLY A 43 -9.85 -12.13 -20.64
C GLY A 43 -8.58 -11.40 -21.09
N LYS A 44 -8.50 -11.02 -22.38
CA LYS A 44 -7.31 -10.32 -22.94
C LYS A 44 -6.87 -9.10 -22.13
N GLN A 45 -7.82 -8.31 -21.62
CA GLN A 45 -7.54 -7.16 -20.75
C GLN A 45 -6.94 -7.59 -19.40
N GLU A 46 -7.42 -8.69 -18.84
CA GLU A 46 -6.99 -9.19 -17.53
C GLU A 46 -5.58 -9.77 -17.60
N GLU A 47 -5.19 -10.38 -18.71
CA GLU A 47 -3.80 -10.80 -18.98
C GLU A 47 -2.84 -9.60 -19.04
N VAL A 48 -3.25 -8.50 -19.67
CA VAL A 48 -2.46 -7.26 -19.72
C VAL A 48 -2.32 -6.67 -18.32
N ILE A 49 -3.41 -6.60 -17.55
CA ILE A 49 -3.39 -6.09 -16.17
C ILE A 49 -2.53 -6.97 -15.26
N ALA A 50 -2.59 -8.31 -15.39
CA ALA A 50 -1.72 -9.22 -14.66
C ALA A 50 -0.24 -9.01 -15.00
N THR A 51 0.05 -8.74 -16.27
CA THR A 51 1.41 -8.39 -16.74
C THR A 51 1.87 -7.06 -16.14
N LEU A 52 1.03 -6.02 -16.17
CA LEU A 52 1.29 -4.73 -15.54
C LEU A 52 1.57 -4.88 -14.04
N PHE A 53 0.75 -5.66 -13.33
CA PHE A 53 0.96 -5.95 -11.90
C PHE A 53 2.33 -6.58 -11.64
N LYS A 54 2.74 -7.55 -12.46
CA LYS A 54 4.07 -8.16 -12.39
C LYS A 54 5.18 -7.14 -12.64
N TYR A 55 4.98 -6.21 -13.58
CA TYR A 55 5.96 -5.17 -13.90
C TYR A 55 6.08 -4.15 -12.77
N PHE A 56 4.97 -3.68 -12.22
CA PHE A 56 4.94 -2.77 -11.08
C PHE A 56 5.73 -3.33 -9.88
N ASN A 57 5.51 -4.60 -9.52
CA ASN A 57 6.25 -5.27 -8.43
C ASN A 57 7.75 -5.47 -8.73
N LYS A 58 8.17 -5.31 -9.98
CA LYS A 58 9.57 -5.42 -10.40
C LYS A 58 10.24 -4.08 -10.63
N ILE A 59 9.55 -2.96 -10.39
CA ILE A 59 10.15 -1.63 -10.48
C ILE A 59 11.12 -1.45 -9.31
N THR A 60 12.37 -1.17 -9.68
CA THR A 60 13.50 -0.84 -8.80
C THR A 60 14.39 0.13 -9.57
N ASP A 61 15.36 0.77 -8.92
CA ASP A 61 16.26 1.71 -9.62
C ASP A 61 17.00 1.03 -10.78
N LYS A 62 17.30 -0.28 -10.68
CA LYS A 62 17.99 -1.05 -11.72
C LYS A 62 17.11 -1.43 -12.91
N THR A 63 15.80 -1.55 -12.69
CA THR A 63 14.85 -2.09 -13.68
C THR A 63 13.94 -1.02 -14.27
N TYR A 64 13.91 0.17 -13.68
CA TYR A 64 13.01 1.27 -14.06
C TYR A 64 13.13 1.63 -15.55
N ASP A 65 14.35 1.90 -16.03
CA ASP A 65 14.57 2.37 -17.40
C ASP A 65 14.19 1.32 -18.45
N LYS A 66 14.26 0.03 -18.08
CA LYS A 66 13.83 -1.06 -18.94
C LYS A 66 12.32 -1.29 -18.91
N LEU A 67 11.71 -1.30 -17.73
CA LEU A 67 10.31 -1.70 -17.56
C LEU A 67 9.32 -0.55 -17.80
N SER A 68 9.70 0.70 -17.50
CA SER A 68 8.78 1.84 -17.65
C SER A 68 8.30 2.05 -19.10
N PRO A 69 9.13 1.94 -20.16
CA PRO A 69 8.64 2.07 -21.53
C PRO A 69 7.66 0.94 -21.92
N GLU A 70 7.91 -0.28 -21.45
CA GLU A 70 7.02 -1.42 -21.67
C GLU A 70 5.66 -1.18 -20.99
N VAL A 71 5.68 -0.70 -19.75
CA VAL A 71 4.46 -0.33 -19.01
C VAL A 71 3.66 0.73 -19.77
N PHE A 72 4.30 1.82 -20.20
CA PHE A 72 3.63 2.91 -20.91
C PHE A 72 3.02 2.44 -22.24
N SER A 73 3.75 1.61 -22.98
CA SER A 73 3.25 0.99 -24.22
C SER A 73 2.01 0.12 -23.98
N LEU A 74 2.03 -0.71 -22.93
CA LEU A 74 0.88 -1.55 -22.57
C LEU A 74 -0.34 -0.71 -22.17
N ILE A 75 -0.15 0.34 -21.38
CA ILE A 75 -1.24 1.23 -20.95
C ILE A 75 -1.83 1.99 -22.15
N SER A 76 -0.98 2.57 -23.00
CA SER A 76 -1.43 3.38 -24.15
C SER A 76 -2.14 2.55 -25.23
N LEU A 77 -1.66 1.33 -25.52
CA LEU A 77 -2.14 0.56 -26.68
C LEU A 77 -3.17 -0.52 -26.34
N LYS A 78 -3.15 -1.03 -25.10
CA LYS A 78 -3.86 -2.28 -24.78
C LYS A 78 -4.85 -2.16 -23.63
N ILE A 79 -4.88 -1.06 -22.89
CA ILE A 79 -5.80 -0.87 -21.77
C ILE A 79 -6.94 0.06 -22.17
N SER A 80 -8.17 -0.42 -22.04
CA SER A 80 -9.37 0.42 -22.09
C SER A 80 -9.83 0.85 -20.70
N ASP A 81 -9.60 0.01 -19.69
CA ASP A 81 -10.03 0.24 -18.30
C ASP A 81 -8.85 0.77 -17.46
N LYS A 82 -8.71 2.11 -17.44
CA LYS A 82 -7.64 2.81 -16.71
C LYS A 82 -7.82 2.74 -15.19
N GLU A 83 -9.06 2.66 -14.73
CA GLU A 83 -9.39 2.52 -13.30
C GLU A 83 -8.82 1.22 -12.74
N LYS A 84 -9.04 0.09 -13.42
CA LYS A 84 -8.52 -1.22 -12.98
C LYS A 84 -6.99 -1.27 -12.96
N VAL A 85 -6.31 -0.57 -13.88
CA VAL A 85 -4.86 -0.39 -13.84
C VAL A 85 -4.44 0.40 -12.60
N CYS A 86 -5.11 1.51 -12.30
CA CYS A 86 -4.84 2.31 -11.11
C CYS A 86 -5.04 1.53 -9.82
N VAL A 87 -6.17 0.83 -9.66
CA VAL A 87 -6.45 0.01 -8.49
C VAL A 87 -5.33 -1.03 -8.29
N THR A 88 -4.91 -1.67 -9.38
CA THR A 88 -3.81 -2.64 -9.38
C THR A 88 -2.46 -2.00 -9.01
N PHE A 89 -2.22 -0.78 -9.50
CA PHE A 89 -1.01 -0.01 -9.23
C PHE A 89 -0.94 0.46 -7.77
N PHE A 90 -2.01 1.04 -7.24
CA PHE A 90 -2.09 1.45 -5.83
C PHE A 90 -1.97 0.26 -4.89
N ARG A 91 -2.52 -0.91 -5.24
CA ARG A 91 -2.28 -2.14 -4.47
C ARG A 91 -0.80 -2.49 -4.35
N VAL A 92 0.04 -2.19 -5.35
CA VAL A 92 1.50 -2.41 -5.24
C VAL A 92 2.13 -1.38 -4.31
N ILE A 93 1.76 -0.10 -4.46
CA ILE A 93 2.27 0.99 -3.61
C ILE A 93 1.98 0.73 -2.13
N LEU A 94 0.73 0.34 -1.81
CA LEU A 94 0.31 0.09 -0.42
C LEU A 94 1.16 -1.00 0.25
N ASN A 95 1.73 -1.94 -0.51
CA ASN A 95 2.57 -3.02 0.01
C ASN A 95 4.08 -2.76 -0.13
N ASN A 96 4.50 -1.60 -0.64
CA ASN A 96 5.91 -1.33 -0.92
C ASN A 96 6.30 0.13 -0.70
N SER A 97 6.82 0.39 0.49
CA SER A 97 7.28 1.72 0.93
C SER A 97 8.59 2.17 0.25
N PHE A 98 9.45 1.23 -0.12
CA PHE A 98 10.85 1.52 -0.46
C PHE A 98 11.00 2.21 -1.83
N PHE A 99 10.12 1.87 -2.79
CA PHE A 99 10.20 2.40 -4.16
C PHE A 99 9.13 3.48 -4.45
N CYS A 100 8.56 4.12 -3.43
CA CYS A 100 7.52 5.15 -3.59
C CYS A 100 7.93 6.28 -4.56
N HIS A 101 9.21 6.70 -4.58
CA HIS A 101 9.70 7.73 -5.51
C HIS A 101 9.63 7.27 -6.98
N LEU A 102 9.97 6.00 -7.25
CA LEU A 102 9.85 5.42 -8.59
C LEU A 102 8.40 5.24 -8.99
N TYR A 103 7.53 4.84 -8.07
CA TYR A 103 6.09 4.74 -8.34
C TYR A 103 5.49 6.11 -8.68
N ALA A 104 5.85 7.18 -7.97
CA ALA A 104 5.41 8.53 -8.32
C ALA A 104 5.93 8.96 -9.71
N LYS A 105 7.20 8.68 -10.02
CA LYS A 105 7.78 8.95 -11.34
C LYS A 105 7.05 8.17 -12.45
N LEU A 106 6.69 6.91 -12.19
CA LEU A 106 5.93 6.08 -13.13
C LEU A 106 4.52 6.61 -13.33
N TYR A 107 3.85 7.02 -12.25
CA TYR A 107 2.49 7.57 -12.29
C TYR A 107 2.42 8.89 -13.04
N LYS A 108 3.46 9.73 -12.95
CA LYS A 108 3.61 10.92 -13.81
C LYS A 108 3.52 10.56 -15.29
N GLY A 109 4.21 9.50 -15.70
CA GLY A 109 4.12 8.98 -17.07
C GLY A 109 2.71 8.46 -17.43
N PHE A 110 1.94 7.95 -16.46
CA PHE A 110 0.53 7.57 -16.73
C PHE A 110 -0.31 8.80 -17.04
N ILE A 111 -0.15 9.87 -16.27
CA ILE A 111 -0.84 11.15 -16.48
C ILE A 111 -0.49 11.76 -17.84
N GLU A 112 0.77 11.65 -18.26
CA GLU A 112 1.22 12.09 -19.59
C GLU A 112 0.55 11.29 -20.73
N ILE A 113 0.15 10.03 -20.48
CA ILE A 113 -0.62 9.22 -21.44
C ILE A 113 -2.10 9.63 -21.44
N SER A 114 -2.69 9.90 -20.27
CA SER A 114 -4.10 10.25 -20.14
C SER A 114 -4.41 11.02 -18.85
N ASN A 115 -5.12 12.14 -18.97
CA ASN A 115 -5.53 12.95 -17.81
C ASN A 115 -6.51 12.22 -16.88
N GLU A 116 -7.21 11.17 -17.33
CA GLU A 116 -8.09 10.35 -16.48
C GLU A 116 -7.35 9.77 -15.26
N PHE A 117 -6.03 9.59 -15.34
CA PHE A 117 -5.22 9.17 -14.19
C PHE A 117 -5.18 10.20 -13.06
N ILE A 118 -5.40 11.50 -13.34
CA ILE A 118 -5.54 12.53 -12.30
C ILE A 118 -6.84 12.29 -11.52
N ASP A 119 -7.95 12.11 -12.23
CA ASP A 119 -9.27 11.89 -11.62
C ASP A 119 -9.25 10.64 -10.72
N VAL A 120 -8.61 9.57 -11.18
CA VAL A 120 -8.48 8.34 -10.38
C VAL A 120 -7.61 8.55 -9.13
N LEU A 121 -6.55 9.36 -9.21
CA LEU A 121 -5.74 9.72 -8.04
C LEU A 121 -6.56 10.49 -6.99
N GLU A 122 -7.41 11.42 -7.41
CA GLU A 122 -8.28 12.20 -6.52
C GLU A 122 -9.31 11.30 -5.82
N ILE A 123 -9.93 10.37 -6.57
CA ILE A 123 -10.85 9.37 -6.01
C ILE A 123 -10.12 8.50 -4.97
N GLN A 124 -8.94 8.00 -5.31
CA GLN A 124 -8.15 7.14 -4.42
C GLN A 124 -7.70 7.90 -3.16
N THR A 125 -7.33 9.17 -3.28
CA THR A 125 -6.99 10.03 -2.14
C THR A 125 -8.19 10.22 -1.22
N SER A 126 -9.39 10.42 -1.78
CA SER A 126 -10.62 10.55 -0.99
C SER A 126 -10.99 9.25 -0.27
N GLN A 127 -10.86 8.10 -0.95
CA GLN A 127 -11.06 6.78 -0.35
C GLN A 127 -10.06 6.50 0.76
N TYR A 128 -8.79 6.89 0.58
CA TYR A 128 -7.75 6.77 1.60
C TYR A 128 -8.10 7.51 2.89
N VAL A 129 -8.59 8.75 2.81
CA VAL A 129 -9.02 9.53 3.99
C VAL A 129 -10.16 8.83 4.73
N GLU A 130 -11.11 8.26 3.99
CA GLU A 130 -12.26 7.58 4.59
C GLU A 130 -11.85 6.26 5.24
N GLN A 131 -10.98 5.47 4.60
CA GLN A 131 -10.51 4.18 5.13
C GLN A 131 -9.85 4.31 6.51
N ILE A 132 -9.08 5.37 6.75
CA ILE A 132 -8.39 5.56 8.03
C ILE A 132 -9.39 5.67 9.19
N LYS A 133 -10.54 6.34 8.99
CA LYS A 133 -11.55 6.55 10.04
C LYS A 133 -12.14 5.25 10.59
N HIS A 134 -12.12 4.19 9.78
CA HIS A 134 -12.68 2.88 10.11
C HIS A 134 -11.65 1.90 10.67
N ILE A 135 -10.39 2.31 10.83
CA ILE A 135 -9.36 1.44 11.40
C ILE A 135 -9.67 1.17 12.87
N THR A 136 -9.71 -0.13 13.16
CA THR A 136 -9.95 -0.65 14.49
C THR A 136 -8.77 -1.52 14.88
N TYR A 137 -8.16 -1.23 16.02
CA TYR A 137 -7.12 -2.08 16.58
C TYR A 137 -7.71 -3.42 17.00
N VAL A 138 -6.96 -4.49 16.77
CA VAL A 138 -7.28 -5.84 17.23
C VAL A 138 -6.05 -6.38 17.93
N SER A 139 -6.20 -6.97 19.12
CA SER A 139 -5.04 -7.54 19.81
C SER A 139 -4.52 -8.80 19.10
N PRO A 140 -3.20 -8.99 18.96
CA PRO A 140 -2.63 -10.24 18.44
C PRO A 140 -2.99 -11.46 19.31
N THR A 141 -3.36 -11.26 20.57
CA THR A 141 -3.80 -12.34 21.48
C THR A 141 -5.27 -12.70 21.31
N GLU A 142 -6.07 -11.80 20.73
CA GLU A 142 -7.50 -12.00 20.49
C GLU A 142 -7.75 -12.63 19.12
N ASP A 143 -7.17 -12.05 18.08
CA ASP A 143 -7.32 -12.50 16.70
C ASP A 143 -6.07 -12.10 15.90
N TYR A 144 -5.15 -13.06 15.75
CA TYR A 144 -3.87 -12.83 15.10
C TYR A 144 -4.02 -12.47 13.62
N ASP A 145 -4.99 -13.06 12.91
CA ASP A 145 -5.21 -12.80 11.49
C ASP A 145 -5.71 -11.36 11.28
N LYS A 146 -6.68 -10.92 12.11
CA LYS A 146 -7.14 -9.52 12.08
C LYS A 146 -6.06 -8.55 12.54
N TYR A 147 -5.21 -8.92 13.50
CA TYR A 147 -4.05 -8.10 13.85
C TYR A 147 -3.09 -7.96 12.68
N CYS A 148 -2.81 -9.02 11.92
CA CYS A 148 -2.00 -8.95 10.71
C CYS A 148 -2.61 -8.00 9.69
N ASP A 149 -3.92 -8.04 9.51
CA ASP A 149 -4.61 -7.13 8.59
C ASP A 149 -4.62 -5.68 9.08
N TYR A 150 -4.77 -5.44 10.39
CA TYR A 150 -4.59 -4.12 11.00
C TYR A 150 -3.18 -3.57 10.71
N VAL A 151 -2.13 -4.37 10.93
CA VAL A 151 -0.74 -3.94 10.66
C VAL A 151 -0.55 -3.59 9.19
N LYS A 152 -1.05 -4.41 8.27
CA LYS A 152 -1.00 -4.13 6.82
C LYS A 152 -1.74 -2.85 6.46
N GLN A 153 -2.89 -2.58 7.06
CA GLN A 153 -3.65 -1.35 6.80
C GLN A 153 -2.88 -0.12 7.26
N VAL A 154 -2.31 -0.15 8.48
CA VAL A 154 -1.50 0.96 9.02
C VAL A 154 -0.26 1.21 8.16
N GLU A 155 0.43 0.15 7.73
CA GLU A 155 1.57 0.27 6.82
C GLU A 155 1.16 0.80 5.45
N GLY A 156 0.04 0.31 4.90
CA GLY A 156 -0.52 0.81 3.64
C GLY A 156 -0.83 2.31 3.68
N ILE A 157 -1.38 2.79 4.79
CA ILE A 157 -1.65 4.22 4.98
C ILE A 157 -0.38 5.04 4.93
N LYS A 158 0.64 4.61 5.67
CA LYS A 158 1.96 5.27 5.67
C LYS A 158 2.55 5.29 4.26
N ASN A 159 2.44 4.18 3.53
CA ASN A 159 2.96 4.05 2.17
C ASN A 159 2.24 4.96 1.19
N PHE A 160 0.93 5.10 1.32
CA PHE A 160 0.15 6.03 0.51
C PHE A 160 0.49 7.49 0.82
N THR A 161 0.64 7.86 2.09
CA THR A 161 1.11 9.21 2.48
C THR A 161 2.46 9.53 1.88
N ASN A 162 3.41 8.61 1.98
CA ASN A 162 4.73 8.75 1.36
C ASN A 162 4.62 8.88 -0.16
N PHE A 163 3.76 8.10 -0.80
CA PHE A 163 3.51 8.22 -2.24
C PHE A 163 2.96 9.61 -2.60
N LEU A 164 2.02 10.17 -1.85
CA LEU A 164 1.52 11.53 -2.09
C LEU A 164 2.62 12.59 -1.94
N ILE A 165 3.52 12.45 -0.96
CA ILE A 165 4.70 13.32 -0.82
C ILE A 165 5.59 13.21 -2.07
N GLN A 166 5.83 12.00 -2.57
CA GLN A 166 6.58 11.81 -3.81
C GLN A 166 5.83 12.38 -5.03
N CYS A 167 4.50 12.34 -5.05
CA CYS A 167 3.69 13.02 -6.07
C CYS A 167 3.87 14.54 -6.02
N LEU A 168 3.99 15.14 -4.84
CA LEU A 168 4.32 16.57 -4.70
C LEU A 168 5.70 16.85 -5.32
N ASN A 169 6.71 16.03 -5.00
CA ASN A 169 8.07 16.17 -5.56
C ASN A 169 8.09 16.04 -7.09
N GLN A 170 7.23 15.19 -7.66
CA GLN A 170 7.05 15.03 -9.10
C GLN A 170 6.18 16.10 -9.76
N LYS A 171 5.62 17.04 -8.97
CA LYS A 171 4.67 18.09 -9.37
C LYS A 171 3.35 17.54 -9.94
N ILE A 172 2.94 16.36 -9.48
CA ILE A 172 1.66 15.74 -9.82
C ILE A 172 0.53 16.39 -9.01
N ILE A 173 0.78 16.65 -7.73
CA ILE A 173 -0.17 17.30 -6.82
C ILE A 173 0.38 18.64 -6.32
N GLN A 174 -0.51 19.48 -5.79
CA GLN A 174 -0.14 20.73 -5.15
C GLN A 174 0.02 20.55 -3.64
N GLY A 175 0.88 21.34 -3.01
CA GLY A 175 1.10 21.31 -1.55
C GLY A 175 -0.17 21.59 -0.73
N LYS A 176 -1.17 22.27 -1.32
CA LYS A 176 -2.49 22.46 -0.71
C LYS A 176 -3.15 21.13 -0.32
N LEU A 177 -3.08 20.11 -1.17
CA LEU A 177 -3.70 18.82 -0.93
C LEU A 177 -3.12 18.14 0.32
N LEU A 178 -1.79 18.13 0.44
CA LEU A 178 -1.12 17.55 1.60
C LEU A 178 -1.38 18.33 2.89
N LEU A 179 -1.45 19.66 2.81
CA LEU A 179 -1.80 20.49 3.95
C LEU A 179 -3.25 20.24 4.42
N ASP A 180 -4.21 20.21 3.49
CA ASP A 180 -5.60 19.93 3.81
C ASP A 180 -5.75 18.53 4.42
N LEU A 181 -4.97 17.56 3.94
CA LEU A 181 -4.91 16.21 4.51
C LEU A 181 -4.36 16.22 5.95
N ALA A 182 -3.26 16.93 6.20
CA ALA A 182 -2.69 17.07 7.54
C ALA A 182 -3.68 17.74 8.51
N ILE A 183 -4.35 18.81 8.08
CA ILE A 183 -5.41 19.50 8.85
C ILE A 183 -6.56 18.55 9.15
N THR A 184 -6.97 17.74 8.16
CA THR A 184 -8.02 16.73 8.34
C THR A 184 -7.66 15.73 9.44
N PHE A 185 -6.43 15.23 9.45
CA PHE A 185 -5.95 14.33 10.49
C PHE A 185 -5.86 14.99 11.87
N GLN A 186 -5.41 16.24 11.95
CA GLN A 186 -5.42 16.99 13.20
C GLN A 186 -6.85 17.17 13.74
N ASN A 187 -7.80 17.54 12.88
CA ASN A 187 -9.20 17.69 13.26
C ASN A 187 -9.80 16.36 13.74
N CYS A 188 -9.51 15.24 13.06
CA CYS A 188 -9.94 13.93 13.51
C CYS A 188 -9.35 13.56 14.89
N CYS A 189 -8.08 13.89 15.13
CA CYS A 189 -7.45 13.67 16.43
C CYS A 189 -8.08 14.55 17.53
N LEU A 190 -8.30 15.84 17.26
CA LEU A 190 -8.95 16.79 18.18
C LEU A 190 -10.36 16.32 18.56
N ASN A 191 -11.15 15.84 17.59
CA ASN A 191 -12.49 15.33 17.85
C ASN A 191 -12.51 14.06 18.71
N ASN A 192 -11.40 13.33 18.76
CA ASN A 192 -11.25 12.07 19.50
C ASN A 192 -10.43 12.24 20.78
N ILE A 193 -10.11 13.48 21.18
CA ILE A 193 -9.05 13.73 22.15
C ILE A 193 -9.38 13.25 23.56
N ASP A 194 -10.66 13.16 23.90
CA ASP A 194 -11.14 12.67 25.20
C ASP A 194 -11.57 11.19 25.17
N ILE A 195 -11.46 10.53 24.01
CA ILE A 195 -11.93 9.15 23.80
C ILE A 195 -10.75 8.18 23.88
N GLN A 196 -10.63 7.48 25.03
CA GLN A 196 -9.50 6.59 25.31
C GLN A 196 -9.37 5.44 24.29
N GLU A 197 -10.49 4.90 23.80
CA GLU A 197 -10.51 3.82 22.81
C GLU A 197 -9.95 4.25 21.45
N LYS A 198 -9.82 5.56 21.21
CA LYS A 198 -9.30 6.13 19.97
C LYS A 198 -7.81 6.45 20.01
N ILE A 199 -7.09 6.19 21.12
CA ILE A 199 -5.64 6.45 21.24
C ILE A 199 -4.86 5.93 20.03
N LEU A 200 -5.07 4.67 19.63
CA LEU A 200 -4.30 4.06 18.54
C LEU A 200 -4.65 4.65 17.17
N LEU A 201 -5.91 5.04 16.96
CA LEU A 201 -6.32 5.74 15.75
C LEU A 201 -5.71 7.15 15.70
N ASN A 202 -5.69 7.86 16.83
CA ASN A 202 -5.05 9.16 16.97
C ASN A 202 -3.52 9.07 16.75
N GLU A 203 -2.87 7.99 17.18
CA GLU A 203 -1.47 7.71 16.88
C GLU A 203 -1.22 7.57 15.37
N ILE A 204 -2.14 6.94 14.62
CA ILE A 204 -2.06 6.85 13.16
C ILE A 204 -2.21 8.24 12.53
N TYR A 205 -3.19 9.04 12.96
CA TYR A 205 -3.39 10.40 12.44
C TYR A 205 -2.15 11.27 12.61
N ILE A 206 -1.65 11.40 13.85
CA ILE A 206 -0.49 12.26 14.14
C ILE A 206 0.80 11.72 13.52
N SER A 207 0.94 10.39 13.39
CA SER A 207 2.06 9.82 12.64
C SER A 207 2.08 10.25 11.18
N ASN A 208 0.92 10.30 10.53
CA ASN A 208 0.83 10.74 9.14
C ASN A 208 1.00 12.25 9.01
N VAL A 209 0.51 13.04 9.97
CA VAL A 209 0.83 14.48 10.03
C VAL A 209 2.34 14.69 10.11
N ALA A 210 3.03 13.99 11.01
CA ALA A 210 4.48 14.12 11.15
C ALA A 210 5.22 13.79 9.84
N ILE A 211 4.84 12.70 9.16
CA ILE A 211 5.39 12.32 7.85
C ILE A 211 5.21 13.44 6.82
N ILE A 212 4.00 14.03 6.74
CA ILE A 212 3.72 15.11 5.79
C ILE A 212 4.56 16.35 6.10
N ILE A 213 4.59 16.79 7.36
CA ILE A 213 5.23 18.05 7.72
C ILE A 213 6.75 17.96 7.60
N ILE A 214 7.36 16.90 8.12
CA ILE A 214 8.82 16.74 8.11
C ILE A 214 9.37 16.86 6.68
N ASP A 215 8.74 16.19 5.72
CA ASP A 215 9.24 16.13 4.34
C ASP A 215 8.81 17.35 3.49
N THR A 216 7.75 18.08 3.86
CA THR A 216 7.13 19.06 2.95
C THR A 216 6.93 20.46 3.51
N HIS A 217 7.31 20.74 4.76
CA HIS A 217 7.03 22.02 5.45
C HIS A 217 7.41 23.26 4.61
N GLU A 218 8.59 23.27 3.96
CA GLU A 218 9.10 24.41 3.17
C GLU A 218 8.18 24.83 2.02
N ILE A 219 7.38 23.88 1.52
CA ILE A 219 6.45 24.08 0.41
C ILE A 219 5.07 24.44 0.95
N ILE A 220 4.56 23.68 1.92
CA ILE A 220 3.17 23.81 2.39
C ILE A 220 2.95 25.03 3.30
N CYS A 221 3.99 25.53 3.99
CA CYS A 221 3.87 26.69 4.90
C CYS A 221 3.47 28.00 4.20
N LYS A 222 3.63 28.06 2.88
CA LYS A 222 3.27 29.22 2.04
C LYS A 222 1.77 29.27 1.73
N ASN A 223 1.01 28.24 2.11
CA ASN A 223 -0.42 28.16 1.82
C ASN A 223 -1.24 29.01 2.79
N LYS A 224 -2.35 29.58 2.30
CA LYS A 224 -3.28 30.38 3.11
C LYS A 224 -3.89 29.61 4.29
N THR A 225 -4.05 28.29 4.19
CA THR A 225 -4.61 27.47 5.28
C THR A 225 -3.57 27.06 6.32
N TRP A 226 -2.31 27.50 6.19
CA TRP A 226 -1.25 27.21 7.15
C TRP A 226 -1.57 27.71 8.57
N GLY A 227 -2.27 28.84 8.70
CA GLY A 227 -2.75 29.35 9.99
C GLY A 227 -3.60 28.33 10.76
N GLN A 228 -4.53 27.67 10.06
CA GLN A 228 -5.38 26.62 10.65
C GLN A 228 -4.56 25.43 11.15
N PHE A 229 -3.56 25.01 10.37
CA PHE A 229 -2.66 23.93 10.79
C PHE A 229 -1.94 24.26 12.10
N ASN A 230 -1.42 25.48 12.24
CA ASN A 230 -0.72 25.90 13.46
C ASN A 230 -1.67 26.05 14.66
N GLU A 231 -2.89 26.54 14.45
CA GLU A 231 -3.92 26.58 15.49
C GLU A 231 -4.25 25.20 16.01
N ASN A 232 -4.51 24.25 15.11
CA ASN A 232 -4.77 22.86 15.44
C ASN A 232 -3.57 22.20 16.14
N HIS A 233 -2.36 22.46 15.65
CA HIS A 233 -1.12 21.91 16.22
C HIS A 233 -0.92 22.35 17.67
N ARG A 234 -1.11 23.65 17.96
CA ARG A 234 -1.04 24.19 19.33
C ARG A 234 -2.11 23.55 20.23
N ALA A 235 -3.36 23.49 19.75
CA ALA A 235 -4.44 22.87 20.50
C ALA A 235 -4.16 21.39 20.84
N LEU A 236 -3.50 20.65 19.93
CA LEU A 236 -3.10 19.27 20.17
C LEU A 236 -1.96 19.14 21.20
N ILE A 237 -1.00 20.05 21.20
CA ILE A 237 0.11 20.06 22.17
C ILE A 237 -0.39 20.37 23.58
N ASP A 238 -1.26 21.37 23.70
CA ASP A 238 -1.79 21.85 24.98
C ASP A 238 -2.83 20.89 25.59
N SER A 239 -3.30 19.91 24.81
CA SER A 239 -4.31 18.98 25.27
C SER A 239 -3.76 17.85 26.14
N HIS A 240 -4.59 17.47 27.12
CA HIS A 240 -4.32 16.39 28.07
C HIS A 240 -5.45 15.33 28.08
N GLY A 241 -6.22 15.24 26.99
CA GLY A 241 -7.34 14.31 26.89
C GLY A 241 -6.92 12.83 26.89
N ASN A 242 -7.84 11.95 27.30
CA ASN A 242 -7.58 10.51 27.48
C ASN A 242 -7.31 9.77 26.16
N GLY A 243 -7.63 10.37 25.01
CA GLY A 243 -7.33 9.89 23.66
C GLY A 243 -5.88 10.15 23.21
N MET A 244 -5.03 10.67 24.10
CA MET A 244 -3.63 10.98 23.84
C MET A 244 -2.71 10.01 24.59
N ASN A 245 -1.56 9.70 23.99
CA ASN A 245 -0.48 8.95 24.64
C ASN A 245 0.86 9.69 24.48
N LYS A 246 1.89 9.23 25.20
CA LYS A 246 3.22 9.86 25.13
C LYS A 246 3.80 9.87 23.72
N LYS A 247 3.55 8.84 22.91
CA LYS A 247 4.08 8.78 21.53
C LYS A 247 3.48 9.85 20.64
N ILE A 248 2.18 10.12 20.77
CA ILE A 248 1.51 11.22 20.07
C ILE A 248 2.15 12.54 20.49
N HIS A 249 2.31 12.76 21.80
CA HIS A 249 2.92 13.99 22.31
C HIS A 249 4.35 14.19 21.78
N PHE A 250 5.20 13.16 21.81
CA PHE A 250 6.55 13.26 21.24
C PHE A 250 6.54 13.61 19.74
N LYS A 251 5.67 12.99 18.94
CA LYS A 251 5.54 13.34 17.51
C LYS A 251 5.13 14.80 17.30
N LEU A 252 4.25 15.33 18.16
CA LEU A 252 3.87 16.74 18.09
C LEU A 252 5.05 17.66 18.43
N LEU A 253 5.89 17.28 19.40
CA LEU A 253 7.12 18.00 19.71
C LEU A 253 8.12 17.94 18.55
N ASP A 254 8.31 16.78 17.93
CA ASP A 254 9.17 16.62 16.75
C ASP A 254 8.70 17.54 15.61
N ILE A 255 7.38 17.64 15.39
CA ILE A 255 6.80 18.59 14.43
C ILE A 255 7.15 20.03 14.84
N THR A 256 6.95 20.41 16.10
CA THR A 256 7.27 21.76 16.59
C THR A 256 8.72 22.14 16.38
N GLU A 257 9.65 21.22 16.67
CA GLU A 257 11.08 21.42 16.42
C GLU A 257 11.35 21.68 14.94
N GLN A 258 10.74 20.89 14.05
CA GLN A 258 10.85 21.07 12.61
C GLN A 258 10.31 22.42 12.11
N LEU A 259 9.27 22.96 12.76
CA LEU A 259 8.70 24.27 12.42
C LEU A 259 9.56 25.45 12.89
N GLY A 260 10.54 25.22 13.76
CA GLY A 260 11.38 26.27 14.33
C GLY A 260 10.64 27.21 15.29
N VAL A 261 9.52 26.76 15.87
CA VAL A 261 8.70 27.53 16.83
C VAL A 261 8.96 26.95 18.22
N ILE A 262 9.88 27.54 18.98
CA ILE A 262 10.05 27.28 20.42
C ILE A 262 9.53 28.49 21.18
#